data_AF-A0A820DGK7-F1
#
_entry.id   AF-A0A820DGK7-F1
#
_cell.length_a   1.000
_cell.length_b   1.000
_cell.length_c   1.000
_cell.angle_alpha   90.00
_cell.angle_beta   90.00
_cell.angle_gamma   90.00
#
_symmetry.space_group_name_H-M   'P 1'
#
loop_
_entity.id
_entity.type
_entity.pdbx_description
1 polymer ?
#
loop_
_entity_poly.entity_id
_entity_poly.type
_entity_poly.pdbx_seq_one_letter_code
_entity_poly.pdbx_strand_id
1 'polypeptide(L)'
;MRTAIIQHELLHILGFFHEQSRPDRDEYVSILWQNIIKGTENNFQKYSSADVDTLMISYDYGSVMHYEADAFSSNGLPTIVPTKNPNAAIGQRIGMSPSDILEVQRYYGCVPMPSSAVIRTSTALMSFSIIIETTLILLLNYAFH
;
A
#
# COMPACT_ATOMS: atom_id res chain seq x y z
N MET A 1 -17.08 15.45 5.87
CA MET A 1 -16.47 14.99 4.60
C MET A 1 -15.79 13.65 4.88
N ARG A 2 -15.92 12.64 4.02
CA ARG A 2 -15.32 11.31 4.25
C ARG A 2 -13.87 11.29 3.75
N THR A 3 -12.98 12.00 4.46
CA THR A 3 -11.59 12.25 4.03
C THR A 3 -10.80 10.97 3.74
N ALA A 4 -10.98 9.91 4.54
CA ALA A 4 -10.30 8.64 4.32
C ALA A 4 -10.73 7.91 3.04
N ILE A 5 -11.98 8.05 2.62
CA ILE A 5 -12.44 7.48 1.34
C ILE A 5 -11.77 8.20 0.18
N ILE A 6 -11.69 9.54 0.26
CA ILE A 6 -10.98 10.32 -0.76
C ILE A 6 -9.51 9.90 -0.83
N GLN A 7 -8.86 9.66 0.31
CA GLN A 7 -7.49 9.17 0.36
C GLN A 7 -7.35 7.75 -0.21
N HIS A 8 -8.26 6.84 0.11
CA HIS A 8 -8.29 5.48 -0.45
C HIS A 8 -8.40 5.48 -1.97
N GLU A 9 -9.35 6.23 -2.52
CA GLU A 9 -9.52 6.34 -3.98
C GLU A 9 -8.33 7.05 -4.63
N LEU A 10 -7.75 8.05 -3.96
CA LEU A 10 -6.54 8.71 -4.46
C LEU A 10 -5.35 7.74 -4.52
N LEU A 11 -5.19 6.86 -3.53
CA LEU A 11 -4.13 5.84 -3.55
C LEU A 11 -4.31 4.85 -4.72
N HIS A 12 -5.54 4.43 -5.02
CA HIS A 12 -5.81 3.65 -6.24
C HIS A 12 -5.38 4.39 -7.51
N ILE A 13 -5.69 5.69 -7.63
CA ILE A 13 -5.27 6.53 -8.77
C ILE A 13 -3.75 6.62 -8.86
N LEU A 14 -3.05 6.68 -7.71
CA LEU A 14 -1.59 6.71 -7.64
C LEU A 14 -0.92 5.36 -7.89
N GLY A 15 -1.68 4.27 -8.07
CA GLY A 15 -1.19 2.95 -8.44
C GLY A 15 -1.09 1.94 -7.29
N PHE A 16 -1.68 2.22 -6.13
CA PHE A 16 -1.66 1.32 -4.97
C PHE A 16 -2.91 0.43 -4.96
N PHE A 17 -2.71 -0.86 -4.74
CA PHE A 17 -3.79 -1.84 -4.62
C PHE A 17 -4.17 -2.08 -3.16
N HIS A 18 -5.23 -2.86 -2.93
CA HIS A 18 -5.62 -3.23 -1.58
C HIS A 18 -4.55 -4.06 -0.86
N GLU A 19 -4.32 -3.75 0.42
CA GLU A 19 -3.28 -4.39 1.23
C GLU A 19 -3.43 -5.92 1.30
N GLN A 20 -4.67 -6.42 1.40
CA GLN A 20 -4.93 -7.88 1.43
C GLN A 20 -4.68 -8.60 0.08
N SER A 21 -4.36 -7.85 -0.98
CA SER A 21 -4.01 -8.36 -2.30
C SER A 21 -2.50 -8.45 -2.51
N ARG A 22 -1.68 -8.07 -1.51
CA ARG A 22 -0.22 -8.19 -1.60
C ARG A 22 0.23 -9.64 -1.85
N PRO A 23 1.35 -9.85 -2.55
CA PRO A 23 1.88 -11.20 -2.81
C PRO A 23 2.20 -11.99 -1.54
N ASP A 24 2.65 -11.30 -0.49
CA ASP A 24 3.06 -11.84 0.82
C ASP A 24 1.91 -11.94 1.84
N ARG A 25 0.67 -11.56 1.48
CA ARG A 25 -0.45 -11.43 2.44
C ARG A 25 -0.76 -12.71 3.23
N ASP A 26 -0.55 -13.90 2.66
CA ASP A 26 -0.84 -15.19 3.33
C ASP A 26 0.05 -15.41 4.58
N GLU A 27 1.15 -14.65 4.71
CA GLU A 27 1.94 -14.65 5.93
C GLU A 27 1.30 -13.86 7.08
N TYR A 28 0.35 -12.97 6.80
CA TYR A 28 -0.20 -12.00 7.75
C TYR A 28 -1.71 -12.18 7.97
N VAL A 29 -2.44 -12.62 6.95
CA VAL A 29 -3.88 -12.84 7.02
C VAL A 29 -4.27 -14.15 6.36
N SER A 30 -5.36 -14.75 6.85
CA SER A 30 -6.04 -15.87 6.20
C SER A 30 -7.34 -15.38 5.60
N ILE A 31 -7.64 -15.85 4.37
CA ILE A 31 -8.92 -15.59 3.70
C ILE A 31 -9.86 -16.78 3.95
N LEU A 32 -11.00 -16.49 4.59
CA LEU A 32 -12.06 -17.47 4.85
C LEU A 32 -13.02 -17.52 3.66
N TRP A 33 -12.59 -18.19 2.60
CA TRP A 33 -13.32 -18.27 1.32
C TRP A 33 -14.78 -18.70 1.45
N GLN A 34 -15.08 -19.58 2.40
CA GLN A 34 -16.44 -20.07 2.68
C GLN A 34 -17.41 -18.97 3.17
N ASN A 35 -16.90 -17.85 3.66
CA ASN A 35 -17.69 -16.72 4.13
C ASN A 35 -17.87 -15.64 3.05
N ILE A 36 -17.24 -15.77 1.88
CA ILE A 36 -17.28 -14.76 0.81
C ILE A 36 -18.56 -14.95 -0.03
N ILE A 37 -19.20 -13.82 -0.39
CA ILE A 37 -20.31 -13.80 -1.35
C ILE A 37 -19.87 -14.45 -2.67
N LYS A 38 -20.61 -15.47 -3.10
CA LYS A 38 -20.33 -16.16 -4.37
C LYS A 38 -20.29 -15.17 -5.54
N GLY A 39 -19.22 -15.21 -6.33
CA GLY A 39 -18.98 -14.32 -7.47
C GLY A 39 -18.15 -13.08 -7.15
N THR A 40 -17.78 -12.83 -5.88
CA THR A 40 -16.92 -11.70 -5.48
C THR A 40 -15.51 -12.14 -5.03
N GLU A 41 -15.16 -13.41 -5.22
CA GLU A 41 -13.88 -14.01 -4.80
C GLU A 41 -12.67 -13.31 -5.43
N ASN A 42 -12.84 -12.72 -6.62
CA ASN A 42 -11.80 -11.96 -7.32
C ASN A 42 -11.28 -10.77 -6.52
N ASN A 43 -12.06 -10.19 -5.60
CA ASN A 43 -11.64 -9.07 -4.74
C ASN A 43 -10.59 -9.47 -3.68
N PHE A 44 -10.34 -10.77 -3.51
CA PHE A 44 -9.40 -11.33 -2.53
C PHE A 44 -8.20 -12.01 -3.19
N GLN A 45 -8.10 -11.94 -4.52
CA GLN A 45 -6.98 -12.50 -5.25
C GLN A 45 -5.71 -11.69 -4.97
N LYS A 46 -4.59 -12.39 -4.92
CA LYS A 46 -3.29 -11.75 -4.77
C LYS A 46 -2.77 -11.29 -6.12
N TYR A 47 -2.03 -10.19 -6.10
CA TYR A 47 -1.13 -9.83 -7.20
C TYR A 47 0.16 -10.64 -7.10
N SER A 48 0.82 -10.86 -8.24
CA SER A 48 2.13 -11.48 -8.26
C SER A 48 3.22 -10.47 -7.88
N SER A 49 4.39 -10.94 -7.46
CA SER A 49 5.55 -10.07 -7.24
C SER A 49 6.11 -9.43 -8.52
N ALA A 50 5.60 -9.79 -9.70
CA ALA A 50 5.90 -9.10 -10.95
C ALA A 50 4.98 -7.89 -11.18
N ASP A 51 3.79 -7.88 -10.57
CA ASP A 51 2.79 -6.83 -10.74
C ASP A 51 2.86 -5.80 -9.59
N VAL A 52 3.23 -6.24 -8.39
CA VAL A 52 3.25 -5.41 -7.17
C VAL A 52 4.57 -5.58 -6.43
N ASP A 53 5.22 -4.45 -6.14
CA ASP A 53 6.40 -4.35 -5.28
C ASP A 53 5.97 -3.95 -3.86
N THR A 54 6.48 -4.64 -2.84
CA THR A 54 6.22 -4.31 -1.43
C THR A 54 7.04 -3.12 -0.94
N LEU A 55 7.94 -2.60 -1.79
CA LEU A 55 8.83 -1.47 -1.50
C LEU A 55 9.64 -1.67 -0.21
N MET A 56 9.92 -2.92 0.17
CA MET A 56 10.53 -3.29 1.44
C MET A 56 9.81 -2.70 2.66
N ILE A 57 8.48 -2.63 2.60
CA ILE A 57 7.60 -2.21 3.68
C ILE A 57 6.82 -3.43 4.19
N SER A 58 6.83 -3.62 5.50
CA SER A 58 6.09 -4.70 6.15
C SER A 58 4.58 -4.54 5.93
N TYR A 59 3.86 -5.65 5.84
CA TYR A 59 2.40 -5.66 5.75
C TYR A 59 1.74 -4.80 6.85
N ASP A 60 0.83 -3.93 6.46
CA ASP A 60 0.19 -2.97 7.35
C ASP A 60 -1.31 -3.23 7.55
N TYR A 61 -1.65 -3.88 8.66
CA TYR A 61 -3.05 -4.08 9.08
C TYR A 61 -3.84 -2.76 9.19
N GLY A 62 -3.16 -1.66 9.51
CA GLY A 62 -3.75 -0.33 9.65
C GLY A 62 -3.83 0.48 8.36
N SER A 63 -3.42 -0.06 7.22
CA SER A 63 -3.48 0.63 5.94
C SER A 63 -4.92 1.05 5.61
N VAL A 64 -5.08 2.25 5.06
CA VAL A 64 -6.39 2.70 4.55
C VAL A 64 -6.82 1.88 3.33
N MET A 65 -5.88 1.16 2.71
CA MET A 65 -6.10 0.24 1.59
C MET A 65 -6.50 -1.17 2.04
N HIS A 66 -6.44 -1.48 3.34
CA HIS A 66 -6.87 -2.78 3.85
C HIS A 66 -8.40 -2.87 3.92
N TYR A 67 -8.94 -4.03 3.56
CA TYR A 67 -10.35 -4.36 3.76
C TYR A 67 -10.72 -4.52 5.24
N GLU A 68 -11.99 -4.27 5.55
CA GLU A 68 -12.61 -4.64 6.83
C GLU A 68 -12.68 -6.17 6.97
N ALA A 69 -12.79 -6.65 8.21
CA ALA A 69 -12.72 -8.08 8.51
C ALA A 69 -13.84 -8.90 7.87
N ASP A 70 -15.02 -8.32 7.69
CA ASP A 70 -16.24 -8.92 7.13
C ASP A 70 -16.56 -8.40 5.72
N ALA A 71 -15.58 -7.77 5.04
CA ALA A 71 -15.75 -7.30 3.68
C ALA A 71 -16.28 -8.43 2.77
N PHE A 72 -17.32 -8.13 1.98
CA PHE A 72 -18.00 -9.10 1.10
C PHE A 72 -18.46 -10.40 1.80
N SER A 73 -18.78 -10.35 3.10
CA SER A 73 -19.29 -11.49 3.83
C SER A 73 -20.71 -11.88 3.40
N SER A 74 -20.95 -13.17 3.20
CA SER A 74 -22.28 -13.72 2.89
C SER A 74 -23.11 -14.04 4.14
N ASN A 75 -22.47 -14.08 5.31
CA ASN A 75 -23.06 -14.57 6.55
C ASN A 75 -22.77 -13.67 7.76
N GLY A 76 -22.17 -12.50 7.54
CA GLY A 76 -21.76 -11.56 8.60
C GLY A 76 -20.56 -12.04 9.43
N LEU A 77 -19.95 -13.17 9.07
CA LEU A 77 -18.71 -13.64 9.69
C LEU A 77 -17.50 -13.07 8.95
N PRO A 78 -16.32 -13.00 9.61
CA PRO A 78 -15.11 -12.50 8.97
C PRO A 78 -14.75 -13.26 7.68
N THR A 79 -14.35 -12.53 6.66
CA THR A 79 -13.71 -13.05 5.43
C THR A 79 -12.18 -12.95 5.52
N ILE A 80 -11.65 -12.06 6.35
CA ILE A 80 -10.21 -11.86 6.57
C ILE A 80 -9.89 -11.99 8.06
N VAL A 81 -8.90 -12.82 8.40
CA VAL A 81 -8.45 -13.03 9.79
C VAL A 81 -6.94 -12.82 9.90
N PRO A 82 -6.45 -11.86 10.71
CA PRO A 82 -5.03 -11.73 11.02
C PRO A 82 -4.44 -12.99 11.67
N THR A 83 -3.28 -13.44 11.20
CA THR A 83 -2.62 -14.68 11.66
C THR A 83 -1.41 -14.40 12.54
N LYS A 84 -0.53 -13.46 12.17
CA LYS A 84 0.66 -13.09 12.97
C LYS A 84 0.32 -12.20 14.17
N ASN A 85 -0.74 -11.39 14.07
CA ASN A 85 -1.24 -10.57 15.17
C ASN A 85 -2.77 -10.69 15.26
N PRO A 86 -3.31 -11.68 16.00
CA PRO A 86 -4.75 -11.94 16.06
C PRO A 86 -5.59 -10.77 16.60
N ASN A 87 -4.97 -9.83 17.32
CA ASN A 87 -5.65 -8.64 17.87
C ASN A 87 -5.51 -7.40 16.97
N ALA A 88 -4.89 -7.53 15.79
CA ALA A 88 -4.78 -6.42 14.86
C ALA A 88 -6.17 -6.01 14.37
N ALA A 89 -6.48 -4.72 14.48
CA ALA A 89 -7.64 -4.13 13.82
C ALA A 89 -7.32 -3.90 12.34
N ILE A 90 -8.28 -4.20 11.47
CA ILE A 90 -8.17 -4.04 10.01
C ILE A 90 -9.37 -3.26 9.47
N GLY A 91 -9.17 -2.58 8.34
CA GLY A 91 -10.25 -1.88 7.62
C GLY A 91 -10.56 -0.48 8.12
N GLN A 92 -9.64 0.17 8.84
CA GLN A 92 -9.84 1.54 9.29
C GLN A 92 -10.12 2.50 8.11
N ARG A 93 -10.97 3.50 8.36
CA ARG A 93 -11.30 4.58 7.42
C ARG A 93 -11.19 5.95 8.10
N ILE A 94 -10.11 6.14 8.86
CA ILE A 94 -9.73 7.40 9.51
C ILE A 94 -8.78 8.19 8.60
N GLY A 95 -7.80 7.53 7.99
CA GLY A 95 -6.92 8.11 6.97
C GLY A 95 -5.69 7.25 6.68
N MET A 96 -4.78 7.74 5.84
CA MET A 96 -3.53 7.06 5.51
C MET A 96 -2.70 6.73 6.76
N SER A 97 -2.20 5.51 6.82
CA SER A 97 -1.23 5.09 7.82
C SER A 97 0.16 5.67 7.54
N PRO A 98 1.10 5.61 8.49
CA PRO A 98 2.50 5.93 8.22
C PRO A 98 3.11 5.08 7.09
N SER A 99 2.69 3.82 6.95
CA SER A 99 3.16 2.94 5.87
C SER A 99 2.59 3.35 4.51
N ASP A 100 1.30 3.70 4.42
CA ASP A 100 0.68 4.22 3.19
C ASP A 100 1.45 5.46 2.67
N ILE A 101 1.81 6.38 3.57
CA ILE A 101 2.57 7.58 3.23
C ILE A 101 3.99 7.21 2.75
N LEU A 102 4.64 6.26 3.45
CA LEU A 102 5.98 5.82 3.10
C LEU A 102 6.04 5.08 1.76
N GLU A 103 5.02 4.29 1.44
CA GLU A 103 4.84 3.62 0.16
C GLU A 103 4.77 4.64 -0.98
N VAL A 104 3.92 5.66 -0.85
CA VAL A 104 3.85 6.77 -1.82
C VAL A 104 5.21 7.47 -1.94
N GLN A 105 5.85 7.78 -0.81
CA GLN A 105 7.16 8.46 -0.82
C GLN A 105 8.26 7.63 -1.49
N ARG A 106 8.28 6.30 -1.29
CA ARG A 106 9.27 5.42 -1.93
C ARG A 106 8.97 5.25 -3.42
N TYR A 107 7.71 5.02 -3.78
CA TYR A 107 7.31 4.82 -5.16
C TYR A 107 7.59 6.05 -6.04
N TYR A 108 7.32 7.25 -5.53
CA TYR A 108 7.55 8.51 -6.25
C TYR A 108 8.94 9.14 -5.96
N GLY A 109 9.85 8.42 -5.31
CA GLY A 109 11.26 8.83 -5.16
C GLY A 109 11.53 9.95 -4.15
N CYS A 110 10.56 10.29 -3.29
CA CYS A 110 10.74 11.24 -2.20
C CYS A 110 11.62 10.69 -1.07
N VAL A 111 11.63 9.36 -0.87
CA VAL A 111 12.44 8.66 0.13
C VAL A 111 13.13 7.47 -0.53
N PRO A 112 14.46 7.31 -0.39
CA PRO A 112 15.17 6.18 -0.98
C PRO A 112 14.81 4.85 -0.28
N MET A 113 14.85 3.77 -1.05
CA MET A 113 14.77 2.40 -0.51
C MET A 113 15.92 2.16 0.47
N PRO A 114 15.69 1.44 1.59
CA PRO A 114 16.77 1.08 2.49
C PRO A 114 17.78 0.23 1.71
N SER A 115 18.99 0.76 1.53
CA SER A 115 20.07 0.01 0.89
C SER A 115 20.35 -1.23 1.74
N SER A 116 20.20 -2.43 1.18
CA SER A 116 20.93 -3.58 1.71
C SER A 116 22.38 -3.14 1.80
N ALA A 117 22.96 -3.15 3.00
CA ALA A 117 24.31 -2.66 3.23
C ALA A 117 25.32 -3.52 2.45
N VAL A 118 25.53 -3.21 1.17
CA VAL A 118 26.80 -3.48 0.51
C VAL A 118 27.69 -2.36 1.00
N ILE A 119 28.62 -2.69 1.89
CA ILE A 119 29.76 -1.82 2.19
C ILE A 119 30.51 -1.62 0.88
N ARG A 120 30.12 -0.61 0.11
CA ARG A 120 30.96 -0.04 -0.93
C ARG A 120 31.81 1.01 -0.24
N THR A 121 32.99 0.59 0.23
CA THR A 121 34.09 1.54 0.33
C THR A 121 34.35 2.04 -1.09
N SER A 122 33.84 3.22 -1.41
CA SER A 122 34.14 3.87 -2.70
C SER A 122 34.42 5.34 -2.45
N THR A 123 35.69 5.64 -2.23
CA THR A 123 36.27 6.93 -2.60
C THR A 123 36.17 7.07 -4.11
N ALA A 124 35.17 7.81 -4.61
CA ALA A 124 35.20 8.41 -5.93
C ALA A 124 34.18 9.56 -6.00
N LEU A 125 34.70 10.78 -6.00
CA LEU A 125 34.03 11.95 -6.55
C LEU A 125 33.68 11.68 -8.01
N MET A 126 32.49 12.06 -8.48
CA MET A 126 32.29 12.90 -9.67
C MET A 126 30.79 13.17 -9.95
N SER A 127 30.45 14.46 -9.80
CA SER A 127 29.57 15.35 -10.59
C SER A 127 28.57 14.83 -11.65
N PHE A 128 27.50 15.64 -11.81
CA PHE A 128 26.44 15.71 -12.86
C PHE A 128 25.23 14.80 -12.60
N SER A 129 23.96 15.24 -12.52
CA SER A 129 23.27 16.42 -13.06
C SER A 129 22.02 16.78 -12.25
N ILE A 130 21.86 18.07 -11.96
CA ILE A 130 20.61 18.71 -11.51
C ILE A 130 19.74 18.93 -12.76
N ILE A 131 18.86 18.00 -13.13
CA ILE A 131 17.79 18.26 -14.13
C ILE A 131 16.55 17.40 -13.84
N ILE A 132 15.93 17.45 -12.66
CA ILE A 132 14.50 17.07 -12.48
C ILE A 132 13.88 17.85 -11.30
N GLU A 133 13.93 19.18 -11.31
CA GLU A 133 13.25 19.97 -10.26
C GLU A 133 12.38 21.13 -10.77
N THR A 134 12.35 21.42 -12.07
CA THR A 134 11.59 22.57 -12.59
C THR A 134 10.26 22.22 -13.26
N THR A 135 9.98 20.96 -13.61
CA THR A 135 8.74 20.59 -14.31
C THR A 135 7.60 20.18 -13.38
N LEU A 136 7.88 19.65 -12.18
CA LEU A 136 6.84 19.27 -11.22
C LEU A 136 6.34 20.48 -10.39
N ILE A 137 7.20 21.48 -10.17
CA ILE A 137 6.83 22.72 -9.46
C ILE A 137 5.95 23.63 -10.33
N LEU A 138 5.99 23.52 -11.67
CA LEU A 138 5.08 24.26 -12.55
C LEU A 138 3.68 23.65 -12.63
N LEU A 139 3.51 22.34 -12.44
CA LEU A 139 2.19 21.70 -12.45
C LEU A 139 1.41 21.93 -11.15
N LEU A 140 2.09 22.06 -10.01
CA LEU A 140 1.44 22.38 -8.74
C LEU A 140 1.04 23.87 -8.59
N ASN A 141 1.65 24.78 -9.36
CA ASN A 141 1.27 26.20 -9.37
C ASN A 141 0.13 26.55 -10.33
N TYR A 142 -0.32 25.61 -11.18
CA TYR A 142 -1.45 25.84 -12.10
C TYR A 142 -2.77 25.20 -11.66
N ALA A 143 -2.78 24.46 -10.55
CA ALA A 143 -3.97 23.75 -10.03
C ALA A 143 -4.70 24.49 -8.89
N PHE A 144 -4.23 25.68 -8.49
CA PHE A 144 -4.89 26.54 -7.50
C PHE A 144 -5.02 27.97 -8.04
N HIS A 145 -5.81 28.15 -9.09
CA HIS A 145 -6.61 29.35 -9.35
C HIS A 145 -7.96 28.92 -9.93
#